data_AF-A0A4V3AUE7-F1
#
_entry.id   AF-A0A4V3AUE7-F1
#
_cell.length_a   1.000
_cell.length_b   1.000
_cell.length_c   1.000
_cell.angle_alpha   90.00
_cell.angle_beta   90.00
_cell.angle_gamma   90.00
#
_symmetry.space_group_name_H-M   'P 1'
#
loop_
_entity.id
_entity.type
_entity.pdbx_description
1 polymer ?
#
loop_
_entity_poly.entity_id
_entity_poly.type
_entity_poly.pdbx_seq_one_letter_code
_entity_poly.pdbx_strand_id
1 'polypeptide(L)'
;MNQNEYEWVRQTRGTLLDFCAQLNPKDFTHQHGFALQSVRDTLIHIADCYYAWLGSFVLEKTKKPITPKEKRDQFNLEKIKDRFEQVDSIVNEVFELPRNQLNEMMEKKIPWREAPETLSITTGKLLMHTITHEFHHKGQIVAMLRQMGYEPPNTDVLGTED
;
A
#
# COMPACT_ATOMS: atom_id res chain seq x y z
N MET A 1 -12.98 7.76 -7.75
CA MET A 1 -11.55 8.04 -7.75
C MET A 1 -11.10 8.22 -9.18
N ASN A 2 -10.40 9.31 -9.49
CA ASN A 2 -9.78 9.57 -10.79
C ASN A 2 -8.26 9.39 -10.70
N GLN A 3 -7.61 9.32 -11.85
CA GLN A 3 -6.16 9.11 -11.93
C GLN A 3 -5.35 10.25 -11.28
N ASN A 4 -5.79 11.51 -11.44
CA ASN A 4 -5.14 12.65 -10.78
C ASN A 4 -5.19 12.55 -9.26
N GLU A 5 -6.28 12.04 -8.69
CA GLU A 5 -6.39 11.85 -7.23
C GLU A 5 -5.40 10.80 -6.73
N TYR A 6 -5.13 9.75 -7.53
CA TYR A 6 -4.11 8.76 -7.21
C TYR A 6 -2.69 9.33 -7.32
N GLU A 7 -2.45 10.27 -8.23
CA GLU A 7 -1.16 10.93 -8.35
C GLU A 7 -0.75 11.64 -7.06
N TRP A 8 -1.68 12.33 -6.40
CA TRP A 8 -1.43 12.93 -5.08
C TRP A 8 -1.05 11.87 -4.03
N VAL A 9 -1.71 10.70 -4.04
CA VAL A 9 -1.35 9.58 -3.15
C VAL A 9 0.07 9.11 -3.44
N ARG A 10 0.43 8.96 -4.72
CA ARG A 10 1.77 8.56 -5.14
C ARG A 10 2.83 9.59 -4.72
N GLN A 11 2.58 10.87 -4.90
CA GLN A 11 3.48 11.95 -4.46
C GLN A 11 3.73 11.89 -2.95
N THR A 12 2.66 11.84 -2.14
CA THR A 12 2.80 11.77 -0.67
C THR A 12 3.49 10.49 -0.20
N ARG A 13 3.33 9.36 -0.91
CA ARG A 13 4.08 8.13 -0.66
C ARG A 13 5.56 8.31 -0.98
N GLY A 14 5.88 8.94 -2.11
CA GLY A 14 7.24 9.29 -2.51
C GLY A 14 7.95 10.11 -1.43
N THR A 15 7.31 11.17 -0.93
CA THR A 15 7.83 12.00 0.18
C THR A 15 8.20 11.16 1.40
N LEU A 16 7.34 10.22 1.80
CA LEU A 16 7.62 9.34 2.94
C LEU A 16 8.77 8.37 2.66
N LEU A 17 8.79 7.75 1.47
CA LEU A 17 9.85 6.81 1.06
C LEU A 17 11.22 7.48 0.99
N ASP A 18 11.28 8.73 0.53
CA ASP A 18 12.51 9.52 0.45
C ASP A 18 12.99 9.96 1.83
N PHE A 19 12.08 10.25 2.76
CA PHE A 19 12.45 10.43 4.16
C PHE A 19 12.99 9.14 4.78
N CYS A 20 12.34 8.00 4.50
CA CYS A 20 12.80 6.69 4.98
C CYS A 20 14.20 6.32 4.47
N ALA A 21 14.64 6.86 3.33
CA ALA A 21 16.00 6.64 2.80
C ALA A 21 17.11 7.26 3.66
N GLN A 22 16.76 8.19 4.55
CA GLN A 22 17.69 8.91 5.41
C GLN A 22 17.79 8.30 6.81
N LEU A 23 16.97 7.29 7.12
CA LEU A 23 16.94 6.67 8.43
C LEU A 23 18.19 5.81 8.67
N ASN A 24 18.57 5.69 9.94
CA ASN A 24 19.49 4.64 10.33
C ASN A 24 18.88 3.27 9.96
N PRO A 25 19.63 2.34 9.32
CA PRO A 25 19.13 1.01 8.98
C PRO A 25 18.52 0.25 10.17
N LYS A 26 19.02 0.47 11.39
CA LYS A 26 18.46 -0.15 12.61
C LYS A 26 17.05 0.36 12.91
N ASP A 27 16.81 1.65 12.73
CA ASP A 27 15.52 2.30 13.01
C ASP A 27 14.46 1.91 11.99
N PHE A 28 14.85 1.71 10.72
CA PHE A 28 13.95 1.22 9.68
C PHE A 28 13.29 -0.14 10.03
N THR A 29 14.02 -0.97 10.80
CA THR A 29 13.58 -2.30 11.24
C THR A 29 13.18 -2.36 12.72
N HIS A 30 13.24 -1.24 13.45
CA HIS A 30 12.99 -1.19 14.88
C HIS A 30 11.56 -1.63 15.23
N GLN A 31 11.41 -2.36 16.34
CA GLN A 31 10.13 -2.91 16.77
C GLN A 31 9.48 -2.00 17.82
N HIS A 32 8.35 -1.40 17.47
CA HIS A 32 7.63 -0.43 18.32
C HIS A 32 6.55 -1.05 19.22
N GLY A 33 6.26 -2.35 19.09
CA GLY A 33 5.24 -3.03 19.90
C GLY A 33 3.78 -2.70 19.54
N PHE A 34 3.53 -1.91 18.50
CA PHE A 34 2.19 -1.63 17.96
C PHE A 34 2.16 -1.74 16.44
N ALA A 35 0.95 -1.74 15.86
CA ALA A 35 0.73 -1.92 14.43
C ALA A 35 1.48 -3.14 13.87
N LEU A 36 2.23 -2.97 12.79
CA LEU A 36 3.02 -4.03 12.15
C LEU A 36 4.47 -4.05 12.63
N GLN A 37 4.68 -3.54 13.83
CA GLN A 37 5.92 -3.54 14.59
C GLN A 37 7.03 -2.64 14.04
N SER A 38 7.26 -2.53 12.74
CA SER A 38 8.33 -1.68 12.17
C SER A 38 7.91 -0.87 10.95
N VAL A 39 8.72 0.15 10.61
CA VAL A 39 8.53 0.96 9.39
C VAL A 39 8.58 0.07 8.14
N ARG A 40 9.61 -0.77 8.02
CA ARG A 40 9.77 -1.72 6.91
C ARG A 40 8.54 -2.61 6.74
N ASP A 41 8.12 -3.29 7.80
CA ASP A 41 7.01 -4.24 7.75
C ASP A 41 5.68 -3.53 7.44
N THR A 42 5.52 -2.30 7.90
CA THR A 42 4.35 -1.47 7.60
C THR A 42 4.32 -1.08 6.12
N LEU A 43 5.45 -0.67 5.52
CA LEU A 43 5.54 -0.37 4.09
C LEU A 43 5.27 -1.59 3.21
N ILE A 44 5.82 -2.76 3.57
CA ILE A 44 5.57 -4.03 2.86
C ILE A 44 4.07 -4.35 2.87
N HIS A 45 3.42 -4.20 4.03
CA HIS A 45 1.98 -4.46 4.17
C HIS A 45 1.10 -3.49 3.38
N ILE A 46 1.48 -2.21 3.31
CA ILE A 46 0.78 -1.25 2.45
C ILE A 46 0.83 -1.74 1.00
N ALA A 47 2.01 -2.10 0.48
CA ALA A 47 2.13 -2.62 -0.87
C ALA A 47 1.33 -3.91 -1.06
N ASP A 48 1.44 -4.88 -0.15
CA ASP A 48 0.70 -6.14 -0.18
C ASP A 48 -0.82 -5.92 -0.25
N CYS A 49 -1.35 -4.87 0.37
CA CYS A 49 -2.77 -4.52 0.31
C CYS A 49 -3.22 -4.20 -1.13
N TYR A 50 -2.41 -3.46 -1.90
CA TYR A 50 -2.67 -3.20 -3.32
C TYR A 50 -2.53 -4.46 -4.17
N TYR A 51 -1.46 -5.24 -3.97
CA TYR A 51 -1.29 -6.51 -4.67
C TYR A 51 -2.46 -7.46 -4.43
N ALA A 52 -2.98 -7.50 -3.20
CA ALA A 52 -4.07 -8.36 -2.83
C ALA A 52 -5.37 -7.89 -3.48
N TRP A 53 -5.81 -6.67 -3.18
CA TRP A 53 -7.12 -6.24 -3.62
C TRP A 53 -7.19 -5.89 -5.09
N LEU A 54 -6.19 -5.20 -5.63
CA LEU A 54 -6.22 -4.78 -7.02
C LEU A 54 -5.54 -5.82 -7.92
N GLY A 55 -4.32 -6.24 -7.59
CA GLY A 55 -3.57 -7.20 -8.40
C GLY A 55 -4.19 -8.60 -8.44
N SER A 56 -4.63 -9.12 -7.29
CA SER A 56 -5.12 -10.50 -7.16
C SER A 56 -6.63 -10.60 -7.29
N PHE A 57 -7.41 -9.75 -6.61
CA PHE A 57 -8.87 -9.87 -6.60
C PHE A 57 -9.54 -9.22 -7.83
N VAL A 58 -9.14 -8.00 -8.19
CA VAL A 58 -9.70 -7.29 -9.36
C VAL A 58 -9.11 -7.86 -10.65
N LEU A 59 -7.78 -7.85 -10.78
CA LEU A 59 -7.06 -8.16 -12.02
C LEU A 59 -6.64 -9.63 -12.19
N GLU A 60 -6.79 -10.45 -11.13
CA GLU A 60 -6.49 -11.89 -11.17
C GLU A 60 -5.05 -12.27 -11.59
N LYS A 61 -4.09 -11.35 -11.42
CA LYS A 61 -2.69 -11.52 -11.85
C LYS A 61 -1.85 -12.44 -10.96
N THR A 62 -2.28 -12.68 -9.72
CA THR A 62 -1.57 -13.53 -8.77
C THR A 62 -2.53 -14.16 -7.78
N LYS A 63 -2.14 -15.29 -7.18
CA LYS A 63 -2.83 -15.91 -6.03
C LYS A 63 -2.03 -15.80 -4.73
N LYS A 64 -0.83 -15.21 -4.79
CA LYS A 64 0.08 -15.06 -3.63
C LYS A 64 0.48 -13.59 -3.46
N PRO A 65 -0.47 -12.69 -3.17
CA PRO A 65 -0.19 -11.26 -3.07
C PRO A 65 0.43 -10.84 -1.74
N ILE A 66 0.35 -11.68 -0.70
CA ILE A 66 0.84 -11.34 0.64
C ILE A 66 2.27 -11.86 0.83
N THR A 67 3.14 -11.01 1.34
CA THR A 67 4.52 -11.34 1.68
C THR A 67 4.57 -12.14 2.98
N PRO A 68 5.06 -13.40 2.95
CA PRO A 68 5.23 -14.20 4.16
C PRO A 68 6.20 -13.53 5.13
N LYS A 69 5.94 -13.64 6.44
CA LYS A 69 6.72 -12.96 7.49
C LYS A 69 8.21 -13.33 7.42
N GLU A 70 8.50 -14.59 7.21
CA GLU A 70 9.84 -15.17 7.08
C GLU A 70 10.63 -14.66 5.87
N LYS A 71 9.97 -13.98 4.91
CA LYS A 71 10.63 -13.36 3.75
C LYS A 71 10.82 -11.85 3.90
N ARG A 72 10.22 -11.21 4.91
CA ARG A 72 10.26 -9.75 5.07
C ARG A 72 11.66 -9.22 5.35
N ASP A 73 12.52 -10.01 5.98
CA ASP A 73 13.91 -9.62 6.23
C ASP A 73 14.76 -9.46 4.95
N GLN A 74 14.26 -9.95 3.82
CA GLN A 74 14.93 -9.82 2.52
C GLN A 74 14.65 -8.47 1.85
N PHE A 75 13.75 -7.65 2.41
CA PHE A 75 13.35 -6.36 1.88
C PHE A 75 14.17 -5.23 2.51
N ASN A 76 14.99 -4.59 1.69
CA ASN A 76 15.53 -3.26 1.96
C ASN A 76 14.58 -2.20 1.37
N LEU A 77 14.90 -0.92 1.58
CA LEU A 77 14.08 0.18 1.06
C LEU A 77 13.97 0.18 -0.47
N GLU A 78 15.05 -0.17 -1.17
CA GLU A 78 15.08 -0.25 -2.65
C GLU A 78 14.04 -1.23 -3.18
N LYS A 79 14.04 -2.48 -2.68
CA LYS A 79 13.01 -3.47 -3.04
C LYS A 79 11.59 -3.05 -2.69
N ILE A 80 11.42 -2.21 -1.67
CA ILE A 80 10.12 -1.65 -1.31
C ILE A 80 9.71 -0.57 -2.31
N LYS A 81 10.65 0.28 -2.77
CA LYS A 81 10.40 1.24 -3.86
C LYS A 81 10.00 0.51 -5.15
N ASP A 82 10.74 -0.52 -5.55
CA ASP A 82 10.41 -1.36 -6.73
C ASP A 82 9.01 -1.98 -6.64
N ARG A 83 8.59 -2.36 -5.42
CA ARG A 83 7.24 -2.85 -5.17
C ARG A 83 6.19 -1.77 -5.36
N PHE A 84 6.46 -0.55 -4.93
CA PHE A 84 5.52 0.53 -5.13
C PHE A 84 5.40 0.96 -6.59
N GLU A 85 6.45 0.85 -7.40
CA GLU A 85 6.37 1.01 -8.86
C GLU A 85 5.44 -0.03 -9.51
N GLN A 86 5.48 -1.27 -9.02
CA GLN A 86 4.55 -2.31 -9.45
C GLN A 86 3.13 -2.04 -8.95
N VAL A 87 2.96 -1.49 -7.74
CA VAL A 87 1.65 -1.03 -7.25
C VAL A 87 1.10 0.07 -8.15
N ASP A 88 1.91 1.04 -8.55
CA ASP A 88 1.51 2.11 -9.47
C ASP A 88 1.04 1.52 -10.81
N SER A 89 1.76 0.54 -11.33
CA SER A 89 1.38 -0.18 -12.56
C SER A 89 0.05 -0.92 -12.41
N ILE A 90 -0.18 -1.60 -11.28
CA ILE A 90 -1.44 -2.27 -10.96
C ILE A 90 -2.60 -1.27 -10.90
N VAL A 91 -2.41 -0.13 -10.23
CA VAL A 91 -3.47 0.88 -10.09
C VAL A 91 -3.80 1.51 -11.45
N ASN A 92 -2.79 1.82 -12.28
CA ASN A 92 -3.01 2.33 -13.62
C ASN A 92 -3.84 1.37 -14.48
N GLU A 93 -3.54 0.06 -14.44
CA GLU A 93 -4.32 -0.94 -15.17
C GLU A 93 -5.76 -1.05 -14.65
N VAL A 94 -6.00 -0.88 -13.34
CA VAL A 94 -7.37 -0.78 -12.81
C VAL A 94 -8.10 0.44 -13.36
N PHE A 95 -7.41 1.58 -13.57
CA PHE A 95 -8.01 2.77 -14.19
C PHE A 95 -8.29 2.61 -15.68
N GLU A 96 -7.62 1.69 -16.37
CA GLU A 96 -7.88 1.35 -17.76
C GLU A 96 -9.14 0.47 -17.94
N LEU A 97 -9.68 -0.10 -16.86
CA LEU A 97 -10.94 -0.85 -16.92
C LEU A 97 -12.10 0.06 -17.36
N PRO A 98 -13.09 -0.49 -18.09
CA PRO A 98 -14.31 0.23 -18.44
C PRO A 98 -14.97 0.89 -17.22
N ARG A 99 -15.39 2.17 -17.35
CA ARG A 99 -15.94 2.94 -16.22
C ARG A 99 -17.15 2.28 -15.55
N ASN A 100 -17.97 1.54 -16.29
CA ASN A 100 -19.08 0.79 -15.73
C ASN A 100 -18.59 -0.33 -14.80
N GLN A 101 -17.49 -1.00 -15.14
CA GLN A 101 -16.89 -2.07 -14.34
C GLN A 101 -16.33 -1.57 -12.99
N LEU A 102 -16.02 -0.28 -12.87
CA LEU A 102 -15.62 0.30 -11.59
C LEU A 102 -16.77 0.31 -10.56
N ASN A 103 -18.01 0.42 -11.03
CA ASN A 103 -19.21 0.54 -10.20
C ASN A 103 -20.04 -0.74 -10.16
N GLU A 104 -19.78 -1.70 -11.04
CA GLU A 104 -20.43 -3.01 -11.03
C GLU A 104 -19.97 -3.86 -9.83
N MET A 105 -20.92 -4.58 -9.25
CA MET A 105 -20.64 -5.52 -8.17
C MET A 105 -19.94 -6.75 -8.74
N MET A 106 -18.77 -7.08 -8.21
CA MET A 106 -18.12 -8.36 -8.45
C MET A 106 -18.35 -9.27 -7.27
N GLU A 107 -18.70 -10.52 -7.53
CA GLU A 107 -18.82 -11.55 -6.50
C GLU A 107 -17.79 -12.65 -6.78
N LYS A 108 -16.74 -12.71 -5.96
CA LYS A 108 -15.61 -13.63 -6.16
C LYS A 108 -15.12 -14.18 -4.82
N LYS A 109 -14.53 -15.39 -4.86
CA LYS A 109 -13.78 -15.93 -3.72
C LYS A 109 -12.46 -15.18 -3.56
N ILE A 110 -12.03 -14.95 -2.32
CA ILE A 110 -10.74 -14.31 -2.04
C ILE A 110 -9.59 -15.30 -2.33
N PRO A 111 -8.76 -15.11 -3.38
CA PRO A 111 -7.84 -16.15 -3.86
C PRO A 111 -6.70 -16.55 -2.91
N TRP A 112 -6.36 -15.69 -1.96
CA TRP A 112 -5.25 -15.87 -1.03
C TRP A 112 -5.69 -16.25 0.40
N ARG A 113 -6.98 -16.52 0.61
CA ARG A 113 -7.52 -17.03 1.87
C ARG A 113 -7.86 -18.51 1.72
N GLU A 114 -7.50 -19.31 2.73
CA GLU A 114 -7.79 -20.76 2.72
C GLU A 114 -9.28 -21.06 2.91
N ALA A 115 -9.97 -20.25 3.72
CA ALA A 115 -11.41 -20.35 3.84
C ALA A 115 -12.09 -19.72 2.61
N PRO A 116 -13.05 -20.40 1.96
CA PRO A 116 -13.74 -19.89 0.79
C PRO A 116 -14.75 -18.81 1.19
N GLU A 117 -14.25 -17.63 1.53
CA GLU A 117 -15.07 -16.45 1.70
C GLU A 117 -15.34 -15.84 0.32
N THR A 118 -16.62 -15.82 -0.06
CA THR A 118 -17.08 -15.06 -1.22
C THR A 118 -17.33 -13.63 -0.80
N LEU A 119 -16.72 -12.68 -1.51
CA LEU A 119 -16.90 -11.25 -1.29
C LEU A 119 -17.66 -10.65 -2.46
N SER A 120 -18.74 -9.93 -2.16
CA SER A 120 -19.48 -9.10 -3.12
C SER A 120 -19.11 -7.64 -2.90
N ILE A 121 -18.38 -7.03 -3.84
CA ILE A 121 -17.85 -5.66 -3.73
C ILE A 121 -17.56 -5.04 -5.11
N THR A 122 -17.60 -3.71 -5.20
CA THR A 122 -17.21 -3.00 -6.42
C THR A 122 -15.70 -2.73 -6.47
N THR A 123 -15.14 -2.65 -7.69
CA THR A 123 -13.73 -2.27 -7.90
C THR A 123 -13.44 -0.87 -7.33
N GLY A 124 -14.37 0.08 -7.51
CA GLY A 124 -14.24 1.44 -6.98
C GLY A 124 -14.13 1.49 -5.46
N LYS A 125 -14.84 0.62 -4.74
CA LYS A 125 -14.73 0.52 -3.27
C LYS A 125 -13.39 -0.10 -2.86
N LEU A 126 -12.86 -1.05 -3.63
CA LEU A 126 -11.54 -1.62 -3.38
C LEU A 126 -10.41 -0.60 -3.63
N LEU A 127 -10.51 0.22 -4.69
CA LEU A 127 -9.59 1.34 -4.92
C LEU A 127 -9.59 2.32 -3.74
N MET A 128 -10.78 2.72 -3.27
CA MET A 128 -10.91 3.59 -2.10
C MET A 128 -10.33 2.94 -0.84
N HIS A 129 -10.58 1.65 -0.65
CA HIS A 129 -10.05 0.89 0.47
C HIS A 129 -8.52 0.88 0.49
N THR A 130 -7.87 0.57 -0.63
CA THR A 130 -6.40 0.50 -0.68
C THR A 130 -5.74 1.85 -0.38
N ILE A 131 -6.32 2.95 -0.88
CA ILE A 131 -5.80 4.29 -0.61
C ILE A 131 -6.01 4.71 0.85
N THR A 132 -7.23 4.58 1.37
CA THR A 132 -7.50 4.93 2.77
C THR A 132 -6.69 4.09 3.75
N HIS A 133 -6.47 2.82 3.42
CA HIS A 133 -5.59 1.91 4.16
C HIS A 133 -4.11 2.35 4.10
N GLU A 134 -3.62 2.82 2.95
CA GLU A 134 -2.29 3.40 2.85
C GLU A 134 -2.13 4.63 3.76
N PHE A 135 -3.05 5.60 3.72
CA PHE A 135 -2.98 6.77 4.60
C PHE A 135 -3.02 6.39 6.09
N HIS A 136 -3.87 5.43 6.45
CA HIS A 136 -3.93 4.90 7.83
C HIS A 136 -2.56 4.41 8.31
N HIS A 137 -1.88 3.59 7.51
CA HIS A 137 -0.58 3.02 7.86
C HIS A 137 0.58 4.00 7.70
N LYS A 138 0.51 4.97 6.76
CA LYS A 138 1.46 6.09 6.70
C LYS A 138 1.42 6.91 7.99
N GLY A 139 0.23 7.15 8.54
CA GLY A 139 0.07 7.80 9.85
C GLY A 139 0.78 7.03 10.97
N GLN A 140 0.68 5.70 10.96
CA GLN A 140 1.42 4.85 11.92
C GLN A 140 2.93 4.93 11.73
N ILE A 141 3.43 4.93 10.49
CA ILE A 141 4.86 5.13 10.21
C ILE A 141 5.32 6.49 10.74
N VAL A 142 4.58 7.57 10.48
CA VAL A 142 4.90 8.90 11.01
C VAL A 142 4.95 8.91 12.55
N ALA A 143 4.03 8.21 13.22
CA ALA A 143 4.06 8.07 14.67
C ALA A 143 5.30 7.29 15.17
N MET A 144 5.66 6.18 14.51
CA MET A 144 6.87 5.41 14.80
C MET A 144 8.13 6.27 14.67
N LEU A 145 8.24 7.02 13.56
CA LEU A 145 9.37 7.91 13.30
C LEU A 145 9.51 8.99 14.38
N ARG A 146 8.41 9.62 14.79
CA ARG A 146 8.41 10.60 15.87
C ARG A 146 8.83 10.02 17.22
N GLN A 147 8.44 8.78 17.53
CA GLN A 147 8.90 8.11 18.76
C GLN A 147 10.41 7.88 18.79
N MET A 148 11.05 7.73 17.63
CA MET A 148 12.51 7.62 17.50
C MET A 148 13.21 9.00 17.42
N GLY A 149 12.48 10.10 17.57
CA GLY A 149 13.02 11.46 17.54
C GLY A 149 13.20 12.05 16.14
N TYR A 150 12.68 11.40 15.09
CA TYR A 150 12.69 11.95 13.74
C TYR A 150 11.55 12.96 13.53
N GLU A 151 11.79 13.92 12.62
CA GLU A 151 10.80 14.91 12.18
C GLU A 151 10.39 14.64 10.72
N PRO A 152 9.48 13.68 10.46
CA PRO A 152 9.06 13.39 9.10
C PRO A 152 8.32 14.58 8.46
N PRO A 153 8.43 14.75 7.13
CA PRO A 153 7.79 15.83 6.40
C PRO A 153 6.26 15.69 6.39
N ASN A 154 5.57 16.72 5.88
CA ASN A 154 4.14 16.61 5.61
C ASN A 154 3.88 15.50 4.58
N THR A 155 2.97 14.57 4.89
CA THR A 155 2.59 13.45 4.02
C THR A 155 1.11 13.46 3.65
N ASP A 156 0.45 14.61 3.87
CA ASP A 156 -0.93 14.90 3.48
C ASP A 156 -1.00 15.39 2.02
N VAL A 157 -2.14 15.16 1.36
CA VAL A 157 -2.38 15.57 -0.03
C VAL A 157 -2.34 17.10 -0.22
N LEU A 158 -2.61 17.87 0.83
CA LEU A 158 -2.46 19.34 0.79
C LEU A 158 -1.02 19.79 0.51
N GLY A 159 -0.03 18.90 0.65
CA GLY A 159 1.37 19.17 0.32
C GLY A 159 1.80 18.74 -1.09
N THR A 160 0.86 18.33 -1.96
CA THR A 160 1.15 17.84 -3.32
C THR A 160 0.87 18.88 -4.41
N GLU A 161 1.43 18.66 -5.58
CA GLU A 161 1.19 19.48 -6.78
C GLU A 161 0.03 18.90 -7.62
N ASP A 162 -0.74 19.80 -8.26
CA ASP A 162 -1.84 19.49 -9.19
C ASP A 162 -1.37 19.24 -10.63
#